data_AF-A0A8H4GXP8-F1
#
_entry.id   AF-A0A8H4GXP8-F1
#
_cell.length_a   1.000
_cell.length_b   1.000
_cell.length_c   1.000
_cell.angle_alpha   90.00
_cell.angle_beta   90.00
_cell.angle_gamma   90.00
#
_symmetry.space_group_name_H-M   'P 1'
#
loop_
_entity.id
_entity.type
_entity.pdbx_description
1 polymer ?
#
loop_
_entity_poly.entity_id
_entity_poly.type
_entity_poly.pdbx_seq_one_letter_code
_entity_poly.pdbx_strand_id
1 'polypeptide(L)'
;MDFSNIFRIVNIAIGVIMVLGGIAQFFPASLGSVIVGAYVIIFGLVVGGLELMPTVPDYVYRYASFLFSFLGRGVFYVFVGSILLHDHVLRYIAGSIVGFVGLGYIVLDFIPSIEPPSNMREADQGWGAEQV
;
A
#
# COMPACT_ATOMS: atom_id res chain seq x y z
N MET A 1 -12.21 -8.07 -17.61
CA MET A 1 -11.95 -6.92 -16.72
C MET A 1 -10.47 -6.65 -16.80
N ASP A 2 -10.04 -5.45 -17.20
CA ASP A 2 -8.63 -5.10 -17.31
C ASP A 2 -7.92 -5.29 -15.96
N PHE A 3 -6.74 -5.92 -15.98
CA PHE A 3 -5.93 -6.19 -14.77
C PHE A 3 -5.71 -4.93 -13.93
N SER A 4 -5.62 -3.76 -14.57
CA SER A 4 -5.52 -2.45 -13.92
C SER A 4 -6.65 -2.16 -12.93
N ASN A 5 -7.90 -2.46 -13.30
CA ASN A 5 -9.06 -2.25 -12.41
C ASN A 5 -9.05 -3.22 -11.23
N ILE A 6 -8.57 -4.45 -11.45
CA ILE A 6 -8.44 -5.46 -10.39
C ILE A 6 -7.42 -4.98 -9.34
N PHE A 7 -6.23 -4.53 -9.77
CA PHE A 7 -5.22 -4.00 -8.86
C PHE A 7 -5.70 -2.79 -8.08
N ARG A 8 -6.40 -1.86 -8.74
CA ARG A 8 -6.99 -0.69 -8.08
C ARG A 8 -7.98 -1.08 -6.98
N ILE A 9 -8.88 -2.04 -7.25
CA ILE A 9 -9.86 -2.54 -6.28
C ILE A 9 -9.14 -3.21 -5.10
N VAL A 10 -8.12 -4.04 -5.37
CA VAL A 10 -7.32 -4.70 -4.33
C VAL A 10 -6.62 -3.67 -3.44
N ASN A 11 -5.97 -2.66 -4.03
CA ASN A 11 -5.28 -1.61 -3.28
C ASN A 11 -6.25 -0.81 -2.39
N ILE A 12 -7.44 -0.47 -2.89
CA ILE A 12 -8.49 0.19 -2.10
C ILE A 12 -8.97 -0.71 -0.96
N ALA A 13 -9.22 -2.00 -1.24
CA ALA A 13 -9.62 -2.97 -0.22
C ALA A 13 -8.56 -3.10 0.89
N ILE A 14 -7.28 -3.17 0.54
CA ILE A 14 -6.17 -3.18 1.49
C ILE A 14 -6.12 -1.88 2.30
N GLY A 15 -6.28 -0.71 1.66
CA GLY A 15 -6.34 0.57 2.35
C GLY A 15 -7.46 0.62 3.40
N VAL A 16 -8.65 0.11 3.06
CA VAL A 16 -9.79 0.01 4.00
C VAL A 16 -9.48 -0.95 5.16
N ILE A 17 -8.92 -2.12 4.87
CA ILE A 17 -8.53 -3.10 5.90
C ILE A 17 -7.49 -2.51 6.85
N MET A 18 -6.52 -1.75 6.32
CA MET A 18 -5.52 -1.06 7.14
C MET A 18 -6.17 -0.02 8.05
N VAL A 19 -7.08 0.82 7.53
CA VAL A 19 -7.77 1.82 8.37
C VAL A 19 -8.59 1.15 9.47
N LEU A 20 -9.35 0.10 9.15
CA LEU A 20 -10.15 -0.63 10.13
C LEU A 20 -9.27 -1.37 11.15
N GLY A 21 -8.18 -1.99 10.70
CA GLY A 21 -7.20 -2.66 11.56
C GLY A 21 -6.47 -1.69 12.49
N GLY A 22 -6.14 -0.49 11.99
CA GLY A 22 -5.56 0.59 12.78
C GLY A 22 -6.52 1.17 13.81
N ILE A 23 -7.82 1.29 13.51
CA ILE A 23 -8.83 1.67 14.51
C ILE A 23 -8.97 0.60 15.60
N ALA A 24 -8.94 -0.68 15.23
CA ALA A 24 -8.96 -1.79 16.18
C ALA A 24 -7.73 -1.81 17.11
N GLN A 25 -6.65 -1.12 16.73
CA GLN A 25 -5.42 -1.00 17.51
C GLN A 25 -5.58 -0.12 18.76
N PHE A 26 -6.60 0.73 18.81
CA PHE A 26 -6.90 1.58 19.95
C PHE A 26 -7.52 0.81 21.13
N PHE A 27 -7.89 -0.47 20.93
CA PHE A 27 -8.53 -1.29 21.95
C PHE A 27 -7.76 -2.61 22.12
N PRO A 28 -7.02 -2.83 23.22
CA PRO A 28 -6.75 -1.95 24.37
C PRO A 28 -5.70 -0.85 24.10
N ALA A 29 -5.93 0.35 24.65
CA ALA A 29 -5.09 1.52 24.42
C ALA A 29 -3.80 1.46 25.26
N SER A 30 -2.68 1.19 24.60
CA SER A 30 -1.33 1.43 25.10
C SER A 30 -0.69 2.51 24.22
N LEU A 31 0.29 3.26 24.73
CA LEU A 31 0.98 4.28 23.92
C LEU A 31 1.58 3.68 22.63
N GLY A 32 2.17 2.48 22.73
CA GLY A 32 2.71 1.77 21.56
C GLY A 32 1.63 1.38 20.56
N SER A 33 0.50 0.83 21.03
CA SER A 33 -0.60 0.46 20.13
C SER A 33 -1.24 1.68 19.48
N VAL A 34 -1.42 2.79 20.21
CA VAL A 34 -1.94 4.05 19.64
C VAL A 34 -1.03 4.61 18.55
N ILE A 35 0.29 4.64 18.78
CA ILE A 35 1.26 5.13 17.79
C ILE A 35 1.23 4.27 16.53
N VAL A 36 1.31 2.94 16.68
CA VAL A 36 1.25 2.01 15.54
C VAL A 36 -0.08 2.14 14.80
N GLY A 37 -1.20 2.25 15.52
CA GLY A 37 -2.53 2.41 14.93
C GLY A 37 -2.66 3.69 14.12
N ALA A 38 -2.14 4.81 14.62
CA ALA A 38 -2.10 6.07 13.89
C ALA A 38 -1.29 5.96 12.59
N TYR A 39 -0.11 5.35 12.63
CA TYR A 39 0.69 5.11 11.42
C TYR A 39 -0.04 4.22 10.41
N VAL A 40 -0.64 3.11 10.86
CA VAL A 40 -1.38 2.20 9.99
C VAL A 40 -2.57 2.90 9.32
N ILE A 41 -3.29 3.77 10.04
CA ILE A 41 -4.40 4.56 9.48
C ILE A 41 -3.88 5.54 8.42
N ILE A 42 -2.83 6.31 8.72
CA ILE A 42 -2.24 7.25 7.77
C ILE A 42 -1.79 6.52 6.52
N PHE A 43 -1.11 5.38 6.68
CA PHE A 43 -0.68 4.56 5.56
C PHE A 43 -1.85 3.98 4.76
N GLY A 44 -2.92 3.52 5.41
CA GLY A 44 -4.13 3.03 4.74
C GLY A 44 -4.82 4.12 3.93
N LEU A 45 -4.88 5.34 4.45
CA LEU A 45 -5.40 6.51 3.76
C LEU A 45 -4.52 6.92 2.57
N VAL A 46 -3.19 6.84 2.69
CA VAL A 46 -2.27 7.10 1.57
C VAL A 46 -2.46 6.06 0.48
N VAL A 47 -2.49 4.77 0.81
CA VAL A 47 -2.67 3.69 -0.16
C VAL A 47 -4.02 3.80 -0.87
N GLY A 48 -5.11 4.02 -0.13
CA GLY A 48 -6.43 4.21 -0.73
C GLY A 48 -6.55 5.52 -1.50
N GLY A 49 -5.95 6.59 -1.00
CA GLY A 49 -5.96 7.92 -1.61
C GLY A 49 -5.21 7.96 -2.94
N LEU A 50 -4.06 7.30 -3.04
CA LEU A 50 -3.29 7.18 -4.28
C LEU A 50 -4.12 6.57 -5.42
N GLU A 51 -5.04 5.66 -5.13
CA GLU A 51 -5.93 5.04 -6.13
C GLU A 51 -7.17 5.85 -6.50
N LEU A 52 -7.50 6.86 -5.68
CA LEU A 52 -8.62 7.77 -5.90
C LEU A 52 -8.17 9.10 -6.52
N MET A 53 -6.89 9.44 -6.41
CA MET A 53 -6.31 10.64 -7.01
C MET A 53 -6.07 10.44 -8.52
N PRO A 54 -6.74 11.22 -9.40
CA PRO A 54 -6.53 11.14 -10.85
C PRO A 54 -5.18 11.69 -11.31
N THR A 55 -4.58 12.58 -10.51
CA THR A 55 -3.28 13.22 -10.76
C THR A 55 -2.46 13.16 -9.49
N VAL A 56 -1.44 12.30 -9.48
CA VAL A 56 -0.52 12.16 -8.35
C VAL A 56 0.52 13.28 -8.43
N PRO A 57 0.69 14.13 -7.38
CA PRO A 57 1.66 15.21 -7.38
C PRO A 57 3.11 14.72 -7.46
N ASP A 58 3.98 15.43 -8.19
CA ASP A 58 5.39 15.08 -8.42
C ASP A 58 6.19 14.84 -7.13
N TYR A 59 5.87 15.55 -6.06
CA TYR A 59 6.51 15.38 -4.76
C TYR A 59 6.30 13.97 -4.18
N VAL A 60 5.13 13.35 -4.42
CA VAL A 60 4.83 12.01 -3.89
C VAL A 60 5.62 10.95 -4.64
N TYR A 61 5.81 11.11 -5.96
CA TYR A 61 6.70 10.26 -6.73
C TYR A 61 8.16 10.36 -6.26
N ARG A 62 8.63 11.57 -5.92
CA ARG A 62 10.01 11.80 -5.48
C ARG A 62 10.32 11.17 -4.12
N TYR A 63 9.40 11.25 -3.16
CA TYR A 63 9.63 10.79 -1.79
C TYR A 63 9.09 9.40 -1.49
N ALA A 64 8.07 8.93 -2.22
CA ALA A 64 7.42 7.65 -2.00
C ALA A 64 7.45 6.76 -3.26
N SER A 65 8.55 6.80 -4.01
CA SER A 65 8.79 5.98 -5.20
C SER A 65 8.54 4.48 -4.95
N PHE A 66 8.80 3.98 -3.73
CA PHE A 66 8.52 2.59 -3.36
C PHE A 66 7.03 2.23 -3.34
N LEU A 67 6.13 3.20 -3.08
CA LEU A 67 4.69 3.00 -3.16
C LEU A 67 4.19 3.00 -4.61
N PHE A 68 5.04 3.13 -5.62
CA PHE A 68 4.65 3.05 -7.03
C PHE A 68 5.22 1.80 -7.72
N SER A 69 6.00 0.98 -7.01
CA SER A 69 6.54 -0.29 -7.51
C SER A 69 5.81 -1.49 -6.90
N PHE A 70 5.65 -2.59 -7.66
CA PHE A 70 5.08 -3.85 -7.15
C PHE A 70 5.89 -4.41 -5.98
N LEU A 71 7.21 -4.49 -6.13
CA LEU A 71 8.12 -4.91 -5.07
C LEU A 71 8.01 -4.01 -3.83
N GLY A 72 8.06 -2.69 -4.03
CA GLY A 72 8.03 -1.73 -2.93
C GLY A 72 6.71 -1.75 -2.14
N ARG A 73 5.57 -1.83 -2.84
CA ARG A 73 4.26 -2.02 -2.19
C ARG A 73 4.14 -3.38 -1.52
N GLY A 74 4.65 -4.44 -2.15
CA GLY A 74 4.61 -5.78 -1.60
C GLY A 74 5.35 -5.89 -0.27
N VAL A 75 6.59 -5.40 -0.22
CA VAL A 75 7.39 -5.33 1.03
C VAL A 75 6.69 -4.48 2.08
N PHE A 76 6.13 -3.33 1.67
CA PHE A 76 5.37 -2.46 2.56
C PHE A 76 4.13 -3.14 3.17
N TYR A 77 3.36 -3.87 2.38
CA TYR A 77 2.20 -4.63 2.86
C TYR A 77 2.61 -5.78 3.78
N VAL A 78 3.72 -6.47 3.52
CA VAL A 78 4.27 -7.48 4.45
C VAL A 78 4.65 -6.83 5.78
N PHE A 79 5.31 -5.68 5.73
CA PHE A 79 5.65 -4.91 6.92
C PHE A 79 4.39 -4.50 7.72
N VAL A 80 3.40 -3.89 7.06
CA VAL A 80 2.15 -3.48 7.70
C VAL A 80 1.34 -4.68 8.23
N GLY A 81 1.34 -5.80 7.49
CA GLY A 81 0.74 -7.05 7.93
C GLY A 81 1.36 -7.53 9.22
N SER A 82 2.70 -7.54 9.31
CA SER A 82 3.41 -8.01 10.51
C SER A 82 3.18 -7.15 11.76
N ILE A 83 3.08 -5.83 11.64
CA ILE A 83 2.77 -4.95 12.78
C ILE A 83 1.30 -5.05 13.25
N LEU A 84 0.40 -5.52 12.38
CA LEU A 84 -1.01 -5.76 12.70
C LEU A 84 -1.25 -7.10 13.42
N LEU A 85 -0.31 -8.05 13.36
CA LEU A 85 -0.41 -9.38 14.01
C LEU A 85 -0.22 -9.28 15.54
N HIS A 86 -1.17 -8.68 16.24
CA HIS A 86 -1.11 -8.53 17.70
C HIS A 86 -2.48 -8.60 18.39
N ASP A 87 -2.50 -9.21 19.59
CA ASP A 87 -3.56 -9.30 20.61
C ASP A 87 -4.94 -9.90 20.25
N HIS A 88 -5.51 -9.62 19.07
CA HIS A 88 -6.90 -9.97 18.79
C HIS A 88 -7.11 -10.72 17.47
N VAL A 89 -8.05 -11.69 17.49
CA VAL A 89 -8.35 -12.58 16.34
C VAL A 89 -8.70 -11.81 15.07
N LEU A 90 -9.49 -10.73 15.17
CA LEU A 90 -9.83 -9.88 14.02
C LEU A 90 -8.59 -9.20 13.42
N ARG A 91 -7.62 -8.85 14.26
CA ARG A 91 -6.36 -8.21 13.86
C ARG A 91 -5.41 -9.23 13.25
N TYR A 92 -5.38 -10.45 13.76
CA TYR A 92 -4.68 -11.57 13.11
C TYR A 92 -5.20 -11.85 11.71
N ILE A 93 -6.53 -11.84 11.51
CA ILE A 93 -7.14 -12.04 10.18
C ILE A 93 -6.78 -10.87 9.25
N ALA A 94 -6.98 -9.63 9.70
CA ALA A 94 -6.67 -8.43 8.90
C ALA A 94 -5.18 -8.36 8.53
N GLY A 95 -4.29 -8.54 9.50
CA GLY A 95 -2.83 -8.53 9.30
C GLY A 95 -2.36 -9.66 8.38
N SER A 96 -2.94 -10.86 8.51
CA SER A 96 -2.62 -11.98 7.62
C SER A 96 -3.04 -11.69 6.19
N ILE A 97 -4.24 -11.15 5.95
CA ILE A 97 -4.70 -10.79 4.61
C ILE A 97 -3.76 -9.77 3.97
N VAL A 98 -3.43 -8.68 4.69
CA VAL A 98 -2.53 -7.65 4.18
C VAL A 98 -1.14 -8.22 3.91
N GLY A 99 -0.61 -9.06 4.81
CA GLY A 99 0.68 -9.73 4.64
C GLY A 99 0.73 -10.69 3.46
N PHE A 100 -0.31 -11.53 3.27
CA PHE A 100 -0.39 -12.45 2.14
C PHE A 100 -0.56 -11.73 0.81
N VAL A 101 -1.34 -10.65 0.76
CA VAL A 101 -1.45 -9.81 -0.44
C VAL A 101 -0.10 -9.14 -0.75
N GLY A 102 0.63 -8.70 0.27
CA GLY A 102 2.00 -8.20 0.11
C GLY A 102 2.95 -9.23 -0.51
N LEU A 103 2.90 -10.48 -0.03
CA LEU A 103 3.67 -11.57 -0.62
C LEU A 103 3.27 -11.83 -2.08
N GLY A 104 1.97 -11.78 -2.37
CA GLY A 104 1.45 -11.84 -3.75
C GLY A 104 2.05 -10.75 -4.63
N TYR A 105 2.10 -9.51 -4.17
CA TYR A 105 2.68 -8.38 -4.91
C TYR A 105 4.18 -8.55 -5.15
N ILE A 106 4.93 -9.12 -4.19
CA ILE A 106 6.34 -9.47 -4.38
C ILE A 106 6.49 -10.54 -5.46
N VAL A 107 5.65 -11.58 -5.46
CA VAL A 107 5.70 -12.65 -6.48
C VAL A 107 5.35 -12.11 -7.86
N LEU A 108 4.37 -11.20 -7.95
CA LEU A 108 3.95 -10.57 -9.20
C LEU A 108 5.07 -9.76 -9.85
N ASP A 109 5.99 -9.19 -9.05
CA ASP A 109 7.18 -8.49 -9.57
C ASP A 109 8.08 -9.40 -10.42
N PHE A 110 8.14 -10.69 -10.10
CA PHE A 110 8.90 -11.69 -10.86
C PHE A 110 8.15 -12.23 -12.08
N ILE A 111 6.92 -11.78 -12.33
CA ILE A 111 6.11 -12.18 -13.49
C ILE A 111 6.11 -11.01 -14.51
N PRO A 112 7.02 -10.99 -15.49
CA PRO A 112 7.19 -9.89 -16.45
C PRO A 112 5.99 -9.69 -17.41
N SER A 113 4.96 -10.54 -17.33
CA SER A 113 3.77 -10.50 -18.19
C SER A 113 2.65 -9.60 -17.66
N ILE A 114 2.78 -9.04 -16.45
CA ILE A 114 1.76 -8.20 -15.84
C ILE A 114 2.24 -6.75 -15.89
N GLU A 115 1.68 -5.99 -16.84
CA GLU A 115 1.95 -4.56 -16.93
C GLU A 115 1.48 -3.87 -15.64
N PRO A 116 2.33 -3.05 -14.99
CA PRO A 116 1.92 -2.25 -13.86
C PRO A 116 0.76 -1.33 -14.26
N PRO A 117 -0.29 -1.22 -13.44
CA PRO A 117 -1.36 -0.25 -13.69
C PRO A 117 -0.78 1.16 -13.87
N SER A 118 -1.48 2.03 -14.60
CA SER A 118 -1.02 3.38 -14.95
C SER A 118 -0.62 4.26 -13.75
N ASN A 119 -1.08 3.91 -12.56
CA ASN A 119 -0.73 4.57 -11.30
C ASN A 119 0.61 4.08 -10.70
N MET A 120 1.25 3.07 -11.30
CA MET A 120 2.58 2.52 -10.99
C MET A 120 3.57 2.70 -12.15
N ARG A 121 3.08 3.16 -13.30
CA ARG A 121 3.95 3.61 -14.38
C ARG A 121 4.42 5.00 -14.04
N GLU A 122 5.74 5.18 -14.08
CA GLU A 122 6.35 6.49 -14.25
C GLU A 122 5.51 7.24 -15.30
N ALA A 123 4.97 8.40 -14.92
CA ALA A 123 4.81 9.43 -15.91
C ALA A 123 6.16 9.51 -16.62
N ASP A 124 6.18 9.36 -17.94
CA ASP A 124 7.30 9.79 -18.78
C ASP A 124 7.59 11.26 -18.43
N GLN A 125 8.34 11.48 -17.36
CA GLN A 125 8.89 12.77 -17.03
C GLN A 125 10.21 12.80 -17.75
N GLY A 126 10.13 13.20 -19.01
CA GLY A 126 11.23 13.77 -19.78
C GLY A 126 11.81 14.99 -19.07
N TRP A 127 12.40 14.80 -17.89
CA TRP A 127 13.12 15.82 -17.16
C TRP A 127 14.56 15.35 -16.93
N GLY A 128 15.28 15.36 -18.04
CA GLY A 128 16.69 15.01 -18.15
C GLY A 128 17.25 15.13 -19.57
N ALA A 129 16.39 15.28 -20.58
CA ALA A 129 16.80 15.44 -21.98
C ALA A 129 16.78 16.91 -22.48
N GLU A 130 16.75 17.91 -21.58
CA GLU A 130 16.69 19.32 -22.01
C GLU A 130 17.51 20.27 -21.14
N GLN A 131 18.72 19.87 -20.77
CA GLN A 131 19.76 20.83 -20.40
C GLN A 131 21.05 20.48 -21.16
N VAL A 132 21.08 20.96 -22.41
CA VAL A 132 22.31 21.25 -23.16
C VAL A 132 23.03 22.45 -22.56
#